data_AF-A0A0D2M7P5-F1
#
_entry.id   AF-A0A0D2M7P5-F1
#
_cell.length_a   1.000
_cell.length_b   1.000
_cell.length_c   1.000
_cell.angle_alpha   90.00
_cell.angle_beta   90.00
_cell.angle_gamma   90.00
#
_symmetry.space_group_name_H-M   'P 1'
#
loop_
_entity.id
_entity.type
_entity.pdbx_description
1 polymer ?
#
loop_
_entity_poly.entity_id
_entity_poly.type
_entity_poly.pdbx_seq_one_letter_code
_entity_poly.pdbx_strand_id
1 'polypeptide(L)'
;MHGICGYHFCEKLTRRRCAACESEWYCDRNCQRSSWGLHKFACVGRKNAFTTGDILYRACYVDLPPLEHAETMADFGFYRAGTREEQNKLLGVYEFCVILCGMQAKNLQYWRVKGILVQEIQKLYLVVPVDSRANLSYVWFRRNMWVFDGKTSEERVWE
;
A
#
# COMPACT_ATOMS: atom_id res chain seq x y z
N MET A 1 -33.03 -1.92 10.68
CA MET A 1 -32.35 -0.86 9.90
C MET A 1 -31.48 -1.50 8.83
N HIS A 2 -31.40 -0.92 7.63
CA HIS A 2 -30.51 -1.35 6.55
C HIS A 2 -29.62 -0.16 6.17
N GLY A 3 -28.42 -0.45 5.65
CA GLY A 3 -27.53 0.55 5.07
C GLY A 3 -26.99 0.09 3.71
N ILE A 4 -26.39 1.02 2.98
CA ILE A 4 -25.68 0.75 1.72
C ILE A 4 -24.30 0.18 2.05
N CYS A 5 -23.85 -0.83 1.30
CA CYS A 5 -22.50 -1.39 1.45
C CYS A 5 -21.42 -0.30 1.35
N GLY A 6 -20.52 -0.22 2.34
CA GLY A 6 -19.40 0.73 2.38
C GLY A 6 -18.21 0.34 1.50
N TYR A 7 -18.40 -0.53 0.51
CA TYR A 7 -17.42 -0.78 -0.54
C TYR A 7 -17.86 -0.03 -1.80
N HIS A 8 -17.06 0.94 -2.23
CA HIS A 8 -17.45 1.89 -3.26
C HIS A 8 -17.81 1.28 -4.63
N PHE A 9 -17.40 0.04 -4.91
CA PHE A 9 -17.83 -0.71 -6.11
C PHE A 9 -19.05 -1.61 -5.84
N CYS A 10 -19.75 -1.43 -4.73
CA CYS A 10 -20.92 -2.21 -4.34
C CYS A 10 -22.03 -1.33 -3.79
N GLU A 11 -23.18 -1.33 -4.44
CA GLU A 11 -24.33 -0.49 -4.06
C GLU A 11 -25.44 -1.28 -3.34
N LYS A 12 -25.15 -2.53 -2.94
CA LYS A 12 -26.16 -3.42 -2.33
C LYS A 12 -26.57 -2.94 -0.95
N LEU A 13 -27.87 -2.97 -0.68
CA LEU A 13 -28.40 -2.82 0.68
C LEU A 13 -28.06 -4.05 1.53
N THR A 14 -27.78 -3.83 2.80
CA THR A 14 -27.40 -4.88 3.75
C THR A 14 -27.89 -4.56 5.16
N ARG A 15 -28.04 -5.61 5.98
CA ARG A 15 -28.26 -5.51 7.43
C ARG A 15 -26.99 -5.80 8.24
N ARG A 16 -25.92 -6.24 7.59
CA ARG A 16 -24.67 -6.65 8.25
C ARG A 16 -23.80 -5.43 8.44
N ARG A 17 -23.22 -5.32 9.64
CA ARG A 17 -22.34 -4.22 10.05
C ARG A 17 -20.97 -4.77 10.38
N CYS A 18 -19.96 -3.90 10.33
CA CYS A 18 -18.63 -4.21 10.83
C CYS A 18 -18.74 -4.68 12.29
N ALA A 19 -18.28 -5.88 12.60
CA ALA A 19 -18.40 -6.47 13.94
C ALA A 19 -17.61 -5.71 15.02
N ALA A 20 -16.67 -4.83 14.63
CA ALA A 20 -15.86 -4.07 15.56
C ALA A 20 -16.52 -2.74 15.94
N CYS A 21 -16.86 -1.88 14.97
CA CYS A 21 -17.44 -0.56 15.24
C CYS A 21 -18.96 -0.48 15.15
N GLU A 22 -19.61 -1.51 14.60
CA GLU A 22 -21.05 -1.56 14.33
C GLU A 22 -21.64 -0.37 13.55
N SER A 23 -20.79 0.45 12.93
CA SER A 23 -21.21 1.69 12.28
C SER A 23 -21.21 1.57 10.75
N GLU A 24 -20.24 0.85 10.19
CA GLU A 24 -20.08 0.66 8.74
C GLU A 24 -20.80 -0.60 8.25
N TRP A 25 -21.37 -0.56 7.04
CA TRP A 25 -22.21 -1.63 6.48
C TRP A 25 -21.47 -2.42 5.40
N TYR A 26 -21.66 -3.74 5.33
CA TYR A 26 -21.09 -4.56 4.24
C TYR A 26 -22.04 -5.68 3.84
N CYS A 27 -22.23 -5.94 2.54
CA CYS A 27 -23.09 -7.05 2.11
C CYS A 27 -22.46 -8.42 2.43
N ASP A 28 -21.13 -8.50 2.40
CA ASP A 28 -20.36 -9.70 2.70
C ASP A 28 -18.92 -9.38 3.17
N ARG A 29 -18.19 -10.43 3.53
CA ARG A 29 -16.79 -10.33 4.00
C ARG A 29 -15.82 -9.88 2.91
N ASN A 30 -16.14 -10.08 1.62
CA ASN A 30 -15.26 -9.65 0.53
C ASN A 30 -15.30 -8.13 0.40
N CYS A 31 -16.50 -7.54 0.41
CA CYS A 31 -16.67 -6.08 0.40
C CYS A 31 -16.01 -5.45 1.64
N GLN A 32 -16.21 -6.04 2.83
CA GLN A 32 -15.52 -5.57 4.04
C GLN A 32 -13.99 -5.61 3.87
N ARG A 33 -13.45 -6.72 3.36
CA ARG A 33 -12.00 -6.88 3.16
C ARG A 33 -11.44 -5.87 2.14
N SER A 34 -12.17 -5.60 1.06
CA SER A 34 -11.76 -4.64 0.04
C SER A 34 -11.76 -3.20 0.56
N SER A 35 -12.71 -2.84 1.43
CA SER A 35 -12.74 -1.53 2.09
C SER A 35 -11.83 -1.42 3.33
N TRP A 36 -11.35 -2.56 3.87
CA TRP A 36 -10.71 -2.60 5.17
C TRP A 36 -9.49 -1.70 5.27
N GLY A 37 -8.69 -1.59 4.19
CA GLY A 37 -7.46 -0.78 4.20
C GLY A 37 -7.71 0.68 4.61
N LEU A 38 -8.80 1.29 4.15
CA LEU A 38 -9.19 2.65 4.54
C LEU A 38 -10.09 2.67 5.79
N HIS A 39 -11.08 1.76 5.87
CA HIS A 39 -12.01 1.71 7.00
C HIS A 39 -11.28 1.53 8.34
N LYS A 40 -10.15 0.81 8.37
CA LYS A 40 -9.33 0.59 9.57
C LYS A 40 -8.94 1.88 10.30
N PHE A 41 -8.81 3.00 9.59
CA PHE A 41 -8.46 4.30 10.16
C PHE A 41 -9.63 5.01 10.86
N ALA A 42 -10.86 4.74 10.43
CA ALA A 42 -12.08 5.28 11.03
C ALA A 42 -12.78 4.29 11.99
N CYS A 43 -12.34 3.02 12.02
CA CYS A 43 -12.97 1.98 12.81
C CYS A 43 -12.66 2.14 14.32
N VAL A 44 -13.62 2.69 15.07
CA VAL A 44 -13.49 2.93 16.53
C VAL A 44 -13.36 1.65 17.37
N GLY A 45 -13.86 0.51 16.88
CA GLY A 45 -13.75 -0.77 17.60
C GLY A 45 -12.48 -1.57 17.30
N ARG A 46 -11.55 -1.02 16.50
CA ARG A 46 -10.30 -1.69 16.15
C ARG A 46 -9.38 -1.78 17.38
N LYS A 47 -8.87 -2.97 17.64
CA LYS A 47 -7.98 -3.23 18.80
C LYS A 47 -6.48 -3.17 18.49
N ASN A 48 -6.10 -3.48 17.25
CA ASN A 48 -4.69 -3.60 16.89
C ASN A 48 -4.09 -2.23 16.52
N ALA A 49 -2.80 -2.03 16.80
CA ALA A 49 -2.07 -0.88 16.28
C ALA A 49 -1.98 -0.92 14.75
N PHE A 50 -1.71 0.23 14.14
CA PHE A 50 -1.40 0.29 12.70
C PHE A 50 0.00 -0.27 12.46
N THR A 51 0.13 -1.10 11.44
CA THR A 51 1.45 -1.52 10.93
C THR A 51 2.01 -0.44 10.01
N THR A 52 3.32 -0.45 9.75
CA THR A 52 3.90 0.47 8.76
C THR A 52 3.33 0.24 7.35
N GLY A 53 2.94 -0.99 7.01
CA GLY A 53 2.19 -1.27 5.78
C GLY A 53 0.79 -0.64 5.73
N ASP A 54 0.08 -0.53 6.85
CA ASP A 54 -1.20 0.20 6.91
C ASP A 54 -0.99 1.69 6.66
N ILE A 55 0.03 2.27 7.29
CA ILE A 55 0.37 3.69 7.13
C ILE A 55 0.74 4.00 5.67
N LEU A 56 1.60 3.19 5.05
CA LEU A 56 1.96 3.35 3.64
C LEU A 56 0.75 3.18 2.71
N TYR A 57 -0.12 2.21 2.99
CA TYR A 57 -1.35 2.04 2.23
C TYR A 57 -2.20 3.31 2.25
N ARG A 58 -2.38 3.95 3.41
CA ARG A 58 -3.08 5.24 3.51
C ARG A 58 -2.34 6.35 2.76
N ALA A 59 -1.01 6.42 2.89
CA ALA A 59 -0.17 7.41 2.22
C ALA A 59 -0.40 7.42 0.69
N CYS A 60 -0.55 6.24 0.08
CA CYS A 60 -0.86 6.11 -1.35
C CYS A 60 -2.20 6.74 -1.72
N TYR A 61 -3.24 6.60 -0.88
CA TYR A 61 -4.56 7.18 -1.18
C TYR A 61 -4.64 8.68 -0.91
N VAL A 62 -3.78 9.22 -0.04
CA VAL A 62 -3.72 10.67 0.22
C VAL A 62 -2.66 11.37 -0.64
N ASP A 63 -1.94 10.63 -1.50
CA ASP A 63 -0.89 11.14 -2.40
C ASP A 63 0.16 12.00 -1.67
N LEU A 64 0.57 11.53 -0.49
CA LEU A 64 1.57 12.22 0.35
C LEU A 64 2.49 11.21 1.03
N PRO A 65 3.83 11.38 0.94
CA PRO A 65 4.76 10.53 1.68
C PRO A 65 4.49 10.57 3.20
N PRO A 66 4.68 9.45 3.93
CA PRO A 66 4.30 9.33 5.33
C PRO A 66 5.32 9.98 6.29
N LEU A 67 5.57 11.28 6.14
CA LEU A 67 6.67 12.00 6.80
C LEU A 67 6.64 11.99 8.33
N GLU A 68 5.45 11.99 8.90
CA GLU A 68 5.24 11.98 10.34
C GLU A 68 5.42 10.56 10.93
N HIS A 69 5.68 9.56 10.09
CA HIS A 69 5.78 8.16 10.47
C HIS A 69 7.18 7.62 10.17
N ALA A 70 8.14 7.94 11.05
CA ALA A 70 9.56 7.60 10.89
C ALA A 70 9.82 6.10 10.62
N GLU A 71 9.12 5.20 11.33
CA GLU A 71 9.24 3.76 11.09
C GLU A 71 8.81 3.37 9.68
N THR A 72 7.72 3.96 9.18
CA THR A 72 7.24 3.69 7.81
C THR A 72 8.18 4.26 6.77
N MET A 73 8.73 5.45 7.02
CA MET A 73 9.73 6.07 6.16
C MET A 73 11.01 5.22 6.05
N ALA A 74 11.44 4.60 7.15
CA ALA A 74 12.61 3.72 7.18
C ALA A 74 12.34 2.35 6.52
N ASP A 75 11.23 1.71 6.90
CA ASP A 75 10.86 0.36 6.45
C ASP A 75 10.70 0.28 4.93
N PHE A 76 10.09 1.31 4.34
CA PHE A 76 9.74 1.32 2.91
C PHE A 76 10.69 2.15 2.06
N GLY A 77 11.78 2.66 2.63
CA GLY A 77 12.88 3.25 1.88
C GLY A 77 12.77 4.74 1.57
N PHE A 78 11.80 5.46 2.12
CA PHE A 78 11.68 6.90 1.89
C PHE A 78 12.90 7.69 2.39
N TYR A 79 13.52 7.27 3.50
CA TYR A 79 14.80 7.88 3.92
C TYR A 79 15.94 7.59 2.93
N ARG A 80 15.98 6.37 2.36
CA ARG A 80 16.99 5.98 1.38
C ARG A 80 16.80 6.68 0.03
N ALA A 81 15.57 6.96 -0.37
CA ALA A 81 15.27 7.77 -1.55
C ALA A 81 15.83 9.20 -1.45
N GLY A 82 16.01 9.72 -0.23
CA GLY A 82 16.65 11.01 0.01
C GLY A 82 15.70 12.19 -0.16
N THR A 83 15.71 12.85 -1.31
CA THR A 83 15.00 14.12 -1.51
C THR A 83 13.47 13.94 -1.55
N ARG A 84 12.73 15.04 -1.35
CA ARG A 84 11.26 15.06 -1.48
C ARG A 84 10.80 14.52 -2.84
N GLU A 85 11.49 14.91 -3.90
CA GLU A 85 11.15 14.52 -5.26
C GLU A 85 11.31 13.00 -5.45
N GLU A 86 12.41 12.43 -4.96
CA GLU A 86 12.68 11.00 -5.03
C GLU A 86 11.69 10.21 -4.14
N GLN A 87 11.31 10.75 -2.98
CA GLN A 87 10.27 10.19 -2.13
C GLN A 87 8.90 10.15 -2.82
N ASN A 88 8.54 11.17 -3.60
CA ASN A 88 7.30 11.17 -4.37
C ASN A 88 7.35 10.14 -5.51
N LYS A 89 8.50 9.99 -6.18
CA LYS A 89 8.68 8.93 -7.20
C LYS A 89 8.54 7.53 -6.58
N LEU A 90 9.12 7.33 -5.39
CA LEU A 90 8.94 6.11 -4.61
C LEU A 90 7.48 5.88 -4.21
N LEU A 91 6.77 6.92 -3.77
CA LEU A 91 5.34 6.82 -3.46
C LEU A 91 4.55 6.35 -4.68
N GLY A 92 4.83 6.89 -5.87
CA GLY A 92 4.19 6.45 -7.11
C GLY A 92 4.39 4.95 -7.44
N VAL A 93 5.50 4.34 -6.99
CA VAL A 93 5.71 2.88 -7.10
C VAL A 93 4.73 2.13 -6.19
N TYR A 94 4.55 2.60 -4.96
CA TYR A 94 3.61 2.00 -4.02
C TYR A 94 2.14 2.27 -4.39
N GLU A 95 1.84 3.44 -4.95
CA GLU A 95 0.52 3.75 -5.52
C GLU A 95 0.16 2.83 -6.67
N PHE A 96 1.11 2.55 -7.57
CA PHE A 96 0.92 1.54 -8.61
C PHE A 96 0.53 0.20 -7.99
N CYS A 97 1.23 -0.24 -6.94
CA CYS A 97 0.93 -1.49 -6.25
C CYS A 97 -0.46 -1.49 -5.60
N VAL A 98 -0.80 -0.42 -4.86
CA VAL A 98 -2.00 -0.33 -4.03
C VAL A 98 -3.24 -0.01 -4.85
N ILE A 99 -3.17 1.03 -5.68
CA ILE A 99 -4.31 1.60 -6.39
C ILE A 99 -4.52 0.88 -7.71
N LEU A 100 -3.47 0.75 -8.53
CA LEU A 100 -3.62 0.16 -9.87
C LEU A 100 -3.70 -1.37 -9.83
N CYS A 101 -2.88 -2.02 -9.00
CA CYS A 101 -2.91 -3.48 -8.83
C CYS A 101 -3.87 -3.97 -7.73
N GLY A 102 -4.53 -3.06 -7.00
CA GLY A 102 -5.52 -3.42 -5.97
C GLY A 102 -4.96 -4.15 -4.75
N MET A 103 -3.68 -3.95 -4.44
CA MET A 103 -3.02 -4.63 -3.34
C MET A 103 -3.50 -4.14 -1.98
N GLN A 104 -3.70 -5.06 -1.02
CA GLN A 104 -4.11 -4.72 0.34
C GLN A 104 -2.90 -4.38 1.23
N ALA A 105 -3.08 -3.51 2.24
CA ALA A 105 -2.05 -3.12 3.21
C ALA A 105 -1.26 -4.29 3.82
N LYS A 106 -1.94 -5.41 4.11
CA LYS A 106 -1.31 -6.62 4.66
C LYS A 106 -0.25 -7.23 3.73
N ASN A 107 -0.41 -7.07 2.42
CA ASN A 107 0.55 -7.57 1.43
C ASN A 107 1.83 -6.74 1.49
N LEU A 108 1.74 -5.41 1.57
CA LEU A 108 2.90 -4.52 1.76
C LEU A 108 3.67 -4.90 3.03
N GLN A 109 2.97 -5.06 4.15
CA GLN A 109 3.60 -5.46 5.41
C GLN A 109 4.28 -6.83 5.29
N TYR A 110 3.62 -7.80 4.65
CA TYR A 110 4.16 -9.14 4.45
C TYR A 110 5.41 -9.13 3.56
N TRP A 111 5.37 -8.43 2.42
CA TRP A 111 6.51 -8.31 1.50
C TRP A 111 7.71 -7.64 2.16
N ARG A 112 7.47 -6.59 2.95
CA ARG A 112 8.50 -5.90 3.73
C ARG A 112 9.16 -6.84 4.74
N VAL A 113 8.36 -7.51 5.57
CA VAL A 113 8.87 -8.42 6.62
C VAL A 113 9.65 -9.60 6.03
N LYS A 114 9.27 -10.05 4.83
CA LYS A 114 9.95 -11.14 4.12
C LYS A 114 11.15 -10.69 3.30
N GLY A 115 11.39 -9.38 3.15
CA GLY A 115 12.46 -8.86 2.31
C GLY A 115 12.27 -9.18 0.82
N ILE A 116 11.02 -9.25 0.36
CA ILE A 116 10.69 -9.63 -1.03
C ILE A 116 10.02 -8.51 -1.84
N LEU A 117 10.13 -7.26 -1.37
CA LEU A 117 9.47 -6.11 -1.99
C LEU A 117 9.86 -5.97 -3.47
N VAL A 118 11.15 -5.99 -3.80
CA VAL A 118 11.63 -5.80 -5.18
C VAL A 118 11.09 -6.88 -6.11
N GLN A 119 11.21 -8.15 -5.71
CA GLN A 119 10.82 -9.30 -6.52
C GLN A 119 9.32 -9.26 -6.82
N GLU A 120 8.49 -8.93 -5.82
CA GLU A 120 7.05 -8.91 -5.99
C GLU A 120 6.56 -7.66 -6.75
N ILE A 121 7.17 -6.49 -6.54
CA ILE A 121 6.88 -5.28 -7.33
C ILE A 121 7.25 -5.50 -8.81
N GLN A 122 8.38 -6.15 -9.09
CA GLN A 122 8.78 -6.51 -10.46
C GLN A 122 7.73 -7.39 -11.14
N LYS A 123 7.23 -8.42 -10.46
CA LYS A 123 6.18 -9.30 -11.00
C LYS A 123 4.93 -8.52 -11.40
N LEU A 124 4.53 -7.52 -10.61
CA LEU A 124 3.38 -6.67 -10.95
C LEU A 124 3.62 -5.86 -12.23
N TYR A 125 4.81 -5.27 -12.40
CA TYR A 125 5.11 -4.53 -13.62
C TYR A 125 5.19 -5.41 -14.87
N LEU A 126 5.52 -6.70 -14.75
CA LEU A 126 5.59 -7.63 -15.88
C LEU A 126 4.23 -8.04 -16.44
N VAL A 127 3.16 -7.95 -15.64
CA VAL A 127 1.81 -8.39 -16.04
C VAL A 127 0.92 -7.26 -16.55
N VAL A 128 1.32 -6.00 -16.34
CA VAL A 128 0.56 -4.84 -16.82
C VAL A 128 0.93 -4.52 -18.28
N PRO A 129 -0.04 -4.22 -19.17
CA PRO A 129 0.23 -3.92 -20.57
C PRO A 129 1.29 -2.83 -20.76
N VAL A 130 2.22 -3.12 -21.67
CA VAL A 130 3.44 -2.33 -21.91
C VAL A 130 3.13 -0.90 -22.38
N ASP A 131 1.92 -0.58 -22.85
CA ASP A 131 1.55 0.79 -23.26
C ASP A 131 1.32 1.74 -22.07
N SER A 132 1.42 1.21 -20.85
CA SER A 132 1.74 1.96 -19.63
C SER A 132 3.17 2.53 -19.62
N ARG A 133 3.87 2.51 -20.77
CA ARG A 133 5.29 2.82 -21.06
C ARG A 133 5.76 4.24 -20.72
N ALA A 134 4.88 5.10 -20.19
CA ALA A 134 5.23 6.41 -19.65
C ALA A 134 5.20 6.46 -18.10
N ASN A 135 4.97 5.34 -17.41
CA ASN A 135 4.95 5.34 -15.95
C ASN A 135 6.36 5.61 -15.40
N LEU A 136 6.63 6.89 -15.11
CA LEU A 136 7.89 7.41 -14.57
C LEU A 136 8.32 6.65 -13.32
N SER A 137 7.37 6.14 -12.53
CA SER A 137 7.63 5.34 -11.34
C SER A 137 8.26 3.99 -11.68
N TYR A 138 7.92 3.35 -12.81
CA TYR A 138 8.60 2.11 -13.22
C TYR A 138 10.05 2.36 -13.65
N VAL A 139 10.29 3.40 -14.44
CA VAL A 139 11.64 3.79 -14.86
C VAL A 139 12.51 4.12 -13.65
N TRP A 140 11.93 4.86 -12.70
CA TRP A 140 12.56 5.18 -11.44
C TRP A 140 12.84 3.93 -10.61
N PHE A 141 11.85 3.04 -10.44
CA PHE A 141 11.96 1.80 -9.69
C PHE A 141 13.13 0.95 -10.18
N ARG A 142 13.25 0.72 -11.49
CA ARG A 142 14.34 -0.08 -12.06
C ARG A 142 15.73 0.48 -11.75
N ARG A 143 15.88 1.80 -11.68
CA ARG A 143 17.15 2.48 -11.38
C ARG A 143 17.44 2.52 -9.87
N ASN A 144 16.39 2.40 -9.04
CA ASN A 144 16.46 2.64 -7.60
C ASN A 144 16.00 1.44 -6.75
N MET A 145 16.14 0.21 -7.25
CA MET A 145 15.75 -1.00 -6.49
C MET A 145 16.48 -1.13 -5.14
N TRP A 146 17.69 -0.55 -5.03
CA TRP A 146 18.47 -0.46 -3.79
C TRP A 146 17.74 0.25 -2.64
N VAL A 147 16.76 1.12 -2.96
CA VAL A 147 15.94 1.80 -1.97
C VAL A 147 15.07 0.82 -1.17
N PHE A 148 14.70 -0.32 -1.73
CA PHE A 148 13.76 -1.26 -1.11
C PHE A 148 14.44 -2.31 -0.24
N ASP A 149 15.68 -2.68 -0.58
CA ASP A 149 16.35 -3.84 0.02
C ASP A 149 17.09 -3.51 1.32
N GLY A 150 17.17 -2.23 1.70
CA GLY A 150 17.91 -1.77 2.89
C GLY A 150 19.43 -1.95 2.80
N LYS A 151 19.92 -2.71 1.82
CA LYS A 151 21.33 -2.90 1.43
C LYS A 151 21.77 -1.81 0.45
N THR A 152 22.93 -1.22 0.66
CA THR A 152 23.48 -0.18 -0.22
C THR A 152 23.96 -0.77 -1.55
N SER A 153 24.21 0.08 -2.56
CA SER A 153 24.75 -0.37 -3.86
C SER A 153 26.13 -1.04 -3.75
N GLU A 154 26.90 -0.75 -2.71
CA GLU A 154 28.24 -1.30 -2.46
C GLU A 154 28.20 -2.76 -1.97
N GLU A 155 27.14 -3.16 -1.27
CA GLU A 155 26.96 -4.53 -0.77
C GLU A 155 26.54 -5.52 -1.88
N ARG A 156 26.30 -5.05 -3.11
CA ARG A 156 25.92 -5.87 -4.28
C ARG A 156 27.11 -6.27 -5.16
N VAL A 157 28.31 -5.81 -4.86
CA VAL A 157 29.50 -6.07 -5.69
C VAL A 157 30.14 -7.44 -5.35
N TRP A 158 29.67 -8.14 -4.31
CA TRP A 158 30.25 -9.38 -3.82
C TRP A 158 29.24 -10.55 -3.61
N GLU A 159 28.12 -10.55 -4.33
CA GLU A 159 27.21 -11.71 -4.48
C GLU A 159 27.14 -12.12 -5.95
#